data_AF-A0A2E5J918-F1
#
_entry.id   AF-A0A2E5J918-F1
#
_cell.length_a   1.000
_cell.length_b   1.000
_cell.length_c   1.000
_cell.angle_alpha   90.00
_cell.angle_beta   90.00
_cell.angle_gamma   90.00
#
_symmetry.space_group_name_H-M   'P 1'
#
loop_
_entity.id
_entity.type
_entity.pdbx_description
1 polymer ?
#
loop_
_entity_poly.entity_id
_entity_poly.type
_entity_poly.pdbx_seq_one_letter_code
_entity_poly.pdbx_strand_id
1 'polypeptide(L)'
;MIGDSYLELFFYAYTVTSQVMFPILAIIIILLIRDFNRYGDISKKIEKKLYDLSDLVSEKNFNKKPNESYLKHIERFLSKKKNN
;
A
#
# COMPACT_ATOMS: atom_id res chain seq x y z
N MET A 1 23.16 49.28 7.12
CA MET A 1 21.96 49.10 6.28
C MET A 1 22.29 48.31 5.01
N ILE A 2 22.84 47.09 5.16
CA ILE A 2 23.14 46.17 4.04
C ILE A 2 22.53 44.80 4.36
N GLY A 3 22.56 44.38 5.64
CA GLY A 3 21.91 43.15 6.10
C GLY A 3 20.40 43.10 5.88
N ASP A 4 19.70 44.22 6.02
CA ASP A 4 18.24 44.27 5.84
C ASP A 4 17.80 43.96 4.39
N SER A 5 18.57 44.42 3.41
CA SER A 5 18.29 44.19 1.98
C SER A 5 18.47 42.73 1.55
N TYR A 6 19.47 42.03 2.10
CA TYR A 6 19.65 40.60 1.84
C TYR A 6 18.57 39.74 2.49
N LEU A 7 18.11 40.12 3.69
CA LEU A 7 17.02 39.43 4.37
C LEU A 7 15.68 39.62 3.64
N GLU A 8 15.38 40.83 3.19
CA GLU A 8 14.19 41.10 2.37
C GLU A 8 14.21 40.30 1.06
N LEU A 9 15.36 40.24 0.38
CA LEU A 9 15.50 39.44 -0.83
C LEU A 9 15.31 37.95 -0.56
N PHE A 10 15.83 37.44 0.55
CA PHE A 10 15.63 36.05 0.97
C PHE A 10 14.16 35.75 1.27
N PHE A 11 13.48 36.60 2.05
CA PHE A 11 12.06 36.43 2.35
C PHE A 11 11.19 36.51 1.10
N TYR A 12 11.51 37.42 0.18
CA TYR A 12 10.84 37.52 -1.11
C TYR A 12 10.99 36.23 -1.92
N ALA A 13 12.23 35.75 -2.10
CA ALA A 13 12.51 34.51 -2.83
C ALA A 13 11.83 33.29 -2.18
N TYR A 14 11.88 33.19 -0.85
CA TYR A 14 11.20 32.15 -0.08
C TYR A 14 9.67 32.21 -0.26
N THR A 15 9.09 33.40 -0.22
CA THR A 15 7.64 33.59 -0.38
C THR A 15 7.18 33.20 -1.78
N VAL A 16 7.87 33.67 -2.82
CA VAL A 16 7.56 33.34 -4.21
C VAL A 16 7.72 31.83 -4.46
N THR A 17 8.80 31.24 -3.94
CA THR A 17 9.02 29.79 -4.08
C THR A 17 7.97 28.97 -3.34
N SER A 18 7.62 29.36 -2.12
CA SER A 18 6.63 28.64 -1.31
C SER A 18 5.22 28.71 -1.90
N GLN A 19 4.85 29.80 -2.58
CA GLN A 19 3.58 29.91 -3.32
C GLN A 19 3.44 28.83 -4.41
N VAL A 20 4.54 28.42 -5.04
CA VAL A 20 4.54 27.36 -6.06
C VAL A 20 4.74 25.97 -5.43
N MET A 21 5.59 25.87 -4.41
CA MET A 21 5.89 24.59 -3.76
C MET A 21 4.72 24.04 -2.93
N PHE A 22 3.93 24.91 -2.29
CA PHE A 22 2.78 24.50 -1.49
C PHE A 22 1.72 23.71 -2.27
N PRO A 23 1.21 24.17 -3.44
CA PRO A 23 0.27 23.39 -4.23
C PRO A 23 0.89 22.09 -4.76
N ILE A 24 2.19 22.07 -5.10
CA ILE A 24 2.88 20.84 -5.50
C ILE A 24 2.87 19.82 -4.34
N LEU A 25 3.21 20.24 -3.12
CA LEU A 25 3.18 19.40 -1.93
C LEU A 25 1.77 18.88 -1.64
N ALA A 26 0.74 19.72 -1.76
CA ALA A 26 -0.64 19.32 -1.60
C ALA A 26 -1.04 18.21 -2.60
N ILE A 27 -0.66 18.36 -3.87
CA ILE A 27 -0.89 17.35 -4.92
C ILE A 27 -0.17 16.04 -4.57
N ILE A 28 1.10 16.10 -4.15
CA ILE A 28 1.86 14.90 -3.78
C ILE A 28 1.16 14.15 -2.64
N ILE A 29 0.70 14.85 -1.60
CA ILE A 29 -0.02 14.23 -0.48
C ILE A 29 -1.31 13.57 -0.96
N ILE A 30 -2.09 14.24 -1.81
CA ILE A 30 -3.32 13.68 -2.38
C ILE A 30 -3.01 12.40 -3.19
N LEU A 31 -1.97 12.44 -4.02
CA LEU A 31 -1.55 11.28 -4.80
C LEU A 31 -1.12 10.11 -3.90
N LEU A 32 -0.35 10.38 -2.84
CA LEU A 32 0.07 9.36 -1.88
C LEU A 32 -1.14 8.72 -1.19
N ILE A 33 -2.08 9.51 -0.68
CA ILE A 33 -3.31 8.98 -0.06
C ILE A 33 -4.07 8.10 -1.05
N ARG A 34 -4.19 8.53 -2.32
CA ARG A 34 -4.87 7.77 -3.36
C ARG A 34 -4.18 6.44 -3.63
N ASP A 35 -2.86 6.44 -3.72
CA ASP A 35 -2.08 5.22 -3.96
C ASP A 35 -2.17 4.26 -2.77
N PHE A 36 -2.06 4.75 -1.54
CA PHE A 36 -2.25 3.91 -0.35
C PHE A 36 -3.63 3.25 -0.29
N ASN A 37 -4.69 4.00 -0.59
CA ASN A 37 -6.05 3.45 -0.65
C ASN A 37 -6.17 2.36 -1.72
N ARG A 38 -5.60 2.60 -2.91
CA ARG A 38 -5.59 1.61 -3.99
C ARG A 38 -4.86 0.33 -3.60
N TYR A 39 -3.70 0.43 -2.93
CA TYR A 39 -2.99 -0.75 -2.44
C TYR A 39 -3.78 -1.50 -1.37
N GLY A 40 -4.49 -0.79 -0.48
CA GLY A 40 -5.42 -1.38 0.49
C GLY A 40 -6.52 -2.19 -0.18
N ASP A 41 -7.16 -1.66 -1.22
CA ASP A 41 -8.21 -2.35 -1.97
C ASP A 41 -7.67 -3.58 -2.72
N ILE A 42 -6.47 -3.48 -3.29
CA ILE A 42 -5.80 -4.63 -3.93
C ILE A 42 -5.52 -5.71 -2.88
N SER A 43 -5.02 -5.34 -1.71
CA SER A 43 -4.73 -6.28 -0.62
C SER A 43 -6.00 -7.04 -0.20
N LYS A 44 -7.11 -6.34 0.01
CA LYS A 44 -8.41 -6.97 0.32
C LYS A 44 -8.89 -7.92 -0.77
N LYS A 45 -8.71 -7.56 -2.05
CA LYS A 45 -9.04 -8.43 -3.19
C LYS A 45 -8.19 -9.70 -3.21
N ILE A 46 -6.90 -9.59 -2.89
CA ILE A 46 -5.99 -10.75 -2.80
C ILE A 46 -6.40 -11.65 -1.63
N GLU A 47 -6.68 -11.07 -0.46
CA GLU A 47 -7.12 -11.81 0.71
C GLU A 47 -8.42 -12.58 0.43
N LYS A 48 -9.40 -11.94 -0.21
CA LYS A 48 -10.64 -12.60 -0.63
C LYS A 48 -10.36 -13.78 -1.58
N LYS A 49 -9.48 -13.60 -2.58
CA LYS A 49 -9.13 -14.71 -3.48
C LYS A 49 -8.46 -15.86 -2.73
N LEU A 50 -7.57 -15.58 -1.78
CA LEU A 50 -6.93 -16.61 -0.95
C LEU A 50 -7.94 -17.36 -0.10
N TYR A 51 -8.93 -16.64 0.44
CA TYR A 51 -10.06 -17.24 1.15
C TYR A 51 -10.85 -18.19 0.22
N ASP A 52 -11.31 -17.70 -0.93
CA ASP A 52 -12.07 -18.48 -1.91
C ASP A 52 -11.29 -19.75 -2.35
N LEU A 53 -9.98 -19.62 -2.59
CA LEU A 53 -9.09 -20.74 -2.92
C LEU A 53 -8.96 -21.74 -1.76
N SER A 54 -8.85 -21.27 -0.52
CA SER A 54 -8.80 -22.13 0.65
C SER A 54 -10.10 -22.89 0.86
N ASP A 55 -11.23 -22.27 0.57
CA ASP A 55 -12.55 -22.91 0.64
C ASP A 55 -12.68 -24.01 -0.43
N LEU A 56 -12.29 -23.73 -1.68
CA LEU A 56 -12.22 -24.72 -2.76
C LEU A 56 -11.30 -25.92 -2.44
N VAL A 57 -10.21 -25.67 -1.72
CA VAL A 57 -9.32 -26.74 -1.23
C VAL A 57 -10.01 -27.57 -0.14
N SER A 58 -10.76 -26.91 0.76
CA SER A 58 -11.52 -27.56 1.83
C SER A 58 -12.61 -28.48 1.29
N GLU A 59 -13.29 -28.08 0.20
CA GLU A 59 -14.25 -28.93 -0.52
C GLU A 59 -13.66 -30.24 -1.03
N LYS A 60 -12.33 -30.30 -1.26
CA LYS A 60 -11.62 -31.52 -1.68
C LYS A 60 -11.23 -32.43 -0.51
N ASN A 61 -11.97 -32.36 0.61
CA ASN A 61 -11.69 -33.06 1.87
C ASN A 61 -10.32 -32.73 2.48
N PHE A 62 -9.76 -31.57 2.13
CA PHE A 62 -8.49 -31.10 2.68
C PHE A 62 -8.75 -29.96 3.64
N ASN A 63 -9.01 -30.31 4.90
CA ASN A 63 -9.44 -29.34 5.91
C ASN A 63 -8.28 -28.47 6.40
N LYS A 64 -8.57 -27.19 6.57
CA LYS A 64 -7.67 -26.21 7.19
C LYS A 64 -7.39 -26.58 8.64
N LYS A 65 -6.13 -26.45 9.09
CA LYS A 65 -5.77 -26.65 10.50
C LYS A 65 -6.14 -25.42 11.35
N PRO A 66 -6.42 -25.59 12.66
CA PRO A 66 -6.62 -24.46 13.55
C PRO A 66 -5.36 -23.56 13.57
N ASN A 67 -5.55 -22.24 13.56
CA ASN A 67 -4.49 -21.22 13.44
C ASN A 67 -3.65 -21.23 12.16
N GLU A 68 -4.06 -21.96 11.12
CA GLU A 68 -3.39 -21.90 9.83
C GLU A 68 -3.82 -20.66 9.03
N SER A 69 -2.91 -20.05 8.26
CA SER A 69 -3.28 -19.01 7.29
C SER A 69 -3.86 -19.66 6.02
N TYR A 70 -4.73 -18.96 5.28
CA TYR A 70 -5.28 -19.46 4.02
C TYR A 70 -4.17 -19.80 3.01
N LEU A 71 -3.11 -18.99 2.96
CA LEU A 71 -1.96 -19.24 2.10
C LEU A 71 -1.22 -20.53 2.47
N LYS A 72 -0.93 -20.74 3.75
CA LYS A 72 -0.26 -21.96 4.24
C LYS A 72 -1.11 -23.21 4.03
N HIS A 73 -2.43 -23.06 4.14
CA HIS A 73 -3.38 -24.12 3.83
C HIS A 73 -3.29 -24.56 2.35
N ILE A 74 -3.31 -23.59 1.42
CA ILE A 74 -3.16 -23.84 -0.02
C ILE A 74 -1.79 -24.44 -0.35
N GLU A 75 -0.72 -23.89 0.24
CA GLU A 75 0.65 -24.38 0.04
C GLU A 75 0.80 -25.86 0.47
N ARG A 76 0.21 -26.24 1.59
CA ARG A 76 0.19 -27.63 2.07
C ARG A 76 -0.54 -28.56 1.11
N PHE A 77 -1.65 -28.12 0.52
CA PHE A 77 -2.39 -28.88 -0.48
C PHE A 77 -1.55 -29.11 -1.75
N LEU A 78 -0.94 -28.05 -2.28
CA LEU A 78 -0.08 -28.12 -3.47
C LEU A 78 1.16 -28.99 -3.24
N SER A 79 1.77 -28.90 -2.06
CA SER A 79 2.95 -29.69 -1.70
C SER A 79 2.64 -31.18 -1.59
N LYS A 80 1.46 -31.53 -1.05
CA LYS A 80 0.97 -32.92 -1.02
C LYS A 80 0.73 -33.47 -2.43
N LYS A 81 0.23 -32.64 -3.35
CA LYS A 81 0.02 -33.04 -4.76
C LYS A 81 1.34 -33.24 -5.51
N LYS A 82 2.40 -32.48 -5.20
CA LYS A 82 3.71 -32.57 -5.87
C LYS A 82 4.49 -33.83 -5.47
N ASN A 83 4.29 -34.33 -4.26
CA ASN A 83 4.98 -35.51 -3.73
C ASN A 83 4.22 -36.84 -3.93
N ASN A 84 3.08 -36.80 -4.62
CA ASN A 84 2.31 -37.96 -5.08
C ASN A 84 2.39 -38.05 -6.61
#